data_AF-A0A4Q4DCV1-F1
#
_entry.id   AF-A0A4Q4DCV1-F1
#
_cell.length_a   1.000
_cell.length_b   1.000
_cell.length_c   1.000
_cell.angle_alpha   90.00
_cell.angle_beta   90.00
_cell.angle_gamma   90.00
#
_symmetry.space_group_name_H-M   'P 1'
#
loop_
_entity.id
_entity.type
_entity.pdbx_description
1 polymer ?
#
loop_
_entity_poly.entity_id
_entity_poly.type
_entity_poly.pdbx_seq_one_letter_code
_entity_poly.pdbx_strand_id
1 'polypeptide(L)'
;MPAANGEPELVNWGDFKVDCLTSGGPTATVTGRLVRTGGNAGAWDDYLKRHVRMGISFYVAEGKGSGPSRIGLSGGTEDGEPLLSTCMTPAADAEVIKGGYDLTDRAPAR
;
A
#
# COMPACT_ATOMS: atom_id res chain seq x y z
N MET A 1 12.72 4.26 12.36
CA MET A 1 13.33 3.97 13.67
C MET A 1 14.71 3.35 13.38
N PRO A 2 15.63 3.09 14.33
CA PRO A 2 16.77 2.25 13.98
C PRO A 2 16.26 0.84 13.63
N ALA A 3 16.81 0.24 12.58
CA ALA A 3 16.59 -1.15 12.24
C ALA A 3 17.15 -2.05 13.36
N ALA A 4 16.74 -3.32 13.39
CA ALA A 4 17.13 -4.27 14.44
C ALA A 4 18.66 -4.46 14.56
N ASN A 5 19.42 -4.13 13.51
CA ASN A 5 20.89 -4.20 13.45
C ASN A 5 21.60 -2.89 13.85
N GLY A 6 20.87 -1.84 14.25
CA GLY A 6 21.44 -0.55 14.65
C GLY A 6 21.71 0.41 13.49
N GLU A 7 21.47 0.00 12.23
CA GLU A 7 21.49 0.91 11.08
C GLU A 7 20.17 1.70 10.99
N PRO A 8 20.14 2.86 10.29
CA PRO A 8 18.87 3.53 10.00
C PRO A 8 17.96 2.61 9.19
N GLU A 9 16.70 2.50 9.59
CA GLU A 9 15.68 1.79 8.80
C GLU A 9 15.53 2.44 7.42
N LEU A 10 15.46 1.60 6.40
CA LEU A 10 15.20 2.03 5.03
C LEU A 10 13.70 2.30 4.89
N VAL A 11 13.37 3.57 4.69
CA VAL A 11 12.01 4.07 4.57
C VAL A 11 11.82 4.61 3.16
N ASN A 12 10.69 4.25 2.54
CA ASN A 12 10.13 4.92 1.39
C ASN A 12 8.74 5.45 1.77
N TRP A 13 8.38 6.61 1.25
CA TRP A 13 7.02 7.12 1.30
C TRP A 13 6.65 7.72 -0.05
N GLY A 14 5.35 7.82 -0.33
CA GLY A 14 4.84 8.48 -1.52
C GLY A 14 3.47 9.10 -1.31
N ASP A 15 3.23 10.22 -1.98
CA ASP A 15 1.93 10.88 -2.03
C ASP A 15 1.18 10.40 -3.27
N PHE A 16 -0.07 10.04 -3.09
CA PHE A 16 -0.97 9.71 -4.18
C PHE A 16 -1.86 10.91 -4.54
N LYS A 17 -1.98 11.18 -5.83
CA LYS A 17 -3.18 11.85 -6.36
C LYS A 17 -4.27 10.78 -6.49
N VAL A 18 -5.19 10.77 -5.54
CA VAL A 18 -6.33 9.85 -5.50
C VAL A 18 -7.19 10.06 -6.75
N ASP A 19 -7.45 8.96 -7.45
CA ASP A 19 -8.34 8.93 -8.62
C ASP A 19 -9.56 8.04 -8.41
N CYS A 20 -9.59 7.24 -7.34
CA CYS A 20 -10.77 6.57 -6.86
C CYS A 20 -10.77 6.42 -5.34
N LEU A 21 -11.94 6.65 -4.75
CA LEU A 21 -12.28 6.27 -3.38
C LEU A 21 -13.67 5.63 -3.42
N THR A 22 -13.77 4.36 -3.03
CA THR A 22 -15.05 3.68 -2.80
C THR A 22 -15.12 3.22 -1.35
N SER A 23 -16.31 3.28 -0.77
CA SER A 23 -16.57 2.82 0.59
C SER A 23 -17.93 2.14 0.67
N GLY A 24 -18.03 1.09 1.47
CA GLY A 24 -19.28 0.37 1.71
C GLY A 24 -19.17 -0.53 2.92
N GLY A 25 -20.10 -0.37 3.87
CA GLY A 25 -20.05 -1.07 5.15
C GLY A 25 -18.68 -0.90 5.83
N PRO A 26 -18.05 -1.98 6.34
CA PRO A 26 -16.76 -1.91 7.00
C PRO A 26 -15.57 -1.79 6.03
N THR A 27 -15.81 -1.61 4.72
CA THR A 27 -14.75 -1.65 3.70
C THR A 27 -14.55 -0.31 3.01
N ALA A 28 -13.30 0.00 2.68
CA ALA A 28 -12.95 1.11 1.81
C ALA A 28 -11.84 0.70 0.84
N THR A 29 -11.80 1.33 -0.33
CA THR A 29 -10.79 1.10 -1.36
C THR A 29 -10.37 2.45 -1.92
N VAL A 30 -9.07 2.65 -2.01
CA VAL A 30 -8.44 3.87 -2.54
C VAL A 30 -7.47 3.47 -3.63
N THR A 31 -7.56 4.10 -4.79
CA THR A 31 -6.49 4.07 -5.78
C THR A 31 -6.01 5.48 -6.10
N GLY A 32 -4.75 5.60 -6.43
CA GLY A 32 -4.18 6.86 -6.85
C GLY A 32 -2.84 6.68 -7.54
N ARG A 33 -2.43 7.72 -8.26
CA ARG A 33 -1.13 7.77 -8.94
C ARG A 33 -0.11 8.48 -8.07
N LEU A 34 1.12 7.94 -8.02
CA LEU A 34 2.23 8.63 -7.35
C LEU A 34 2.47 9.99 -7.99
N VAL A 35 2.54 11.02 -7.15
CA VAL A 35 2.89 12.40 -7.54
C VAL A 35 4.08 12.96 -6.78
N ARG A 36 4.46 12.30 -5.69
CA ARG A 36 5.67 12.61 -4.93
C ARG A 36 6.16 11.35 -4.23
N THR A 37 7.47 11.21 -4.11
CA THR A 37 8.12 10.15 -3.34
C THR A 37 9.21 10.78 -2.48
N GLY A 38 9.62 10.04 -1.45
CA GLY A 38 10.76 10.39 -0.62
C GLY A 38 11.14 9.26 0.33
N GLY A 39 12.09 9.56 1.22
CA GLY A 39 12.69 8.57 2.09
C GLY A 39 14.20 8.51 1.88
N ASN A 40 14.85 7.54 2.52
CA ASN A 40 16.31 7.35 2.44
C ASN A 40 16.70 6.15 1.58
N ALA A 41 15.73 5.35 1.09
CA ALA A 41 16.02 4.18 0.27
C ALA A 41 15.96 4.44 -1.25
N GLY A 42 15.30 5.51 -1.70
CA GLY A 42 15.24 5.90 -3.12
C GLY A 42 14.51 4.91 -4.05
N ALA A 43 13.81 3.91 -3.50
CA ALA A 43 13.31 2.79 -4.28
C ALA A 43 12.12 3.14 -5.21
N TRP A 44 11.47 4.28 -4.99
CA TRP A 44 10.22 4.65 -5.68
C TRP A 44 10.40 5.76 -6.74
N ASP A 45 11.63 6.19 -7.03
CA ASP A 45 11.88 7.27 -8.00
C ASP A 45 11.44 6.90 -9.42
N ASP A 46 11.65 5.64 -9.81
CA ASP A 46 11.17 5.11 -11.08
C ASP A 46 9.63 5.06 -11.13
N TYR A 47 9.02 4.61 -10.05
CA TYR A 47 7.56 4.55 -9.90
C TYR A 47 6.92 5.94 -10.04
N LEU A 48 7.56 6.97 -9.50
CA LEU A 48 7.14 8.36 -9.66
C LEU A 48 7.23 8.81 -11.12
N LYS A 49 8.36 8.56 -11.80
CA LYS A 49 8.53 8.92 -13.23
C LYS A 49 7.45 8.29 -14.10
N ARG A 50 7.12 7.03 -13.84
CA ARG A 50 6.07 6.27 -14.55
C ARG A 50 4.64 6.61 -14.10
N HIS A 51 4.47 7.45 -13.07
CA HIS A 51 3.17 7.78 -12.48
C HIS A 51 2.34 6.53 -12.14
N VAL A 52 2.99 5.51 -11.57
CA VAL A 52 2.33 4.22 -11.30
C VAL A 52 1.10 4.43 -10.42
N ARG A 53 0.05 3.65 -10.70
CA ARG A 53 -1.14 3.60 -9.85
C ARG A 53 -0.93 2.54 -8.78
N MET A 54 -1.12 2.94 -7.52
CA MET A 54 -1.15 2.04 -6.37
C MET A 54 -2.55 1.99 -5.79
N GLY A 55 -2.78 0.96 -4.98
CA GLY A 55 -4.10 0.66 -4.42
C GLY A 55 -4.01 0.25 -2.96
N ILE A 56 -4.91 0.77 -2.13
CA ILE A 56 -5.03 0.40 -0.72
C ILE A 56 -6.48 0.01 -0.45
N SER A 57 -6.70 -1.15 0.16
CA SER A 57 -8.00 -1.54 0.71
C SER A 57 -7.96 -1.58 2.23
N PHE A 58 -9.10 -1.29 2.83
CA PHE A 58 -9.32 -1.31 4.27
C PHE A 58 -10.52 -2.19 4.59
N TYR A 59 -10.39 -2.96 5.66
CA TYR A 59 -11.49 -3.55 6.40
C TYR A 59 -11.40 -3.09 7.85
N VAL A 60 -12.40 -2.35 8.30
CA VAL A 60 -12.50 -1.87 9.68
C VAL A 60 -13.45 -2.79 10.42
N ALA A 61 -12.91 -3.61 11.32
CA ALA A 61 -13.73 -4.51 12.11
C ALA A 61 -14.53 -3.72 13.15
N GLU A 62 -15.85 -3.78 13.07
CA GLU A 62 -16.76 -3.15 14.03
C GLU A 62 -17.55 -4.22 14.79
N GLY A 63 -17.47 -4.19 16.13
CA GLY A 63 -18.29 -5.06 17.00
C GLY A 63 -17.68 -6.42 17.36
N LYS A 64 -18.42 -7.16 18.20
CA LYS A 64 -18.00 -8.50 18.66
C LYS A 64 -18.16 -9.52 17.53
N GLY A 65 -17.11 -10.28 17.25
CA GLY A 65 -17.13 -11.37 16.27
C GLY A 65 -16.63 -10.98 14.87
N SER A 66 -16.29 -9.71 14.63
CA SER A 66 -15.88 -9.18 13.32
C SER A 66 -14.42 -9.48 12.95
N GLY A 67 -13.67 -10.17 13.82
CA GLY A 67 -12.25 -10.41 13.64
C GLY A 67 -11.41 -9.13 13.76
N PRO A 68 -10.13 -9.16 13.38
CA PRO A 68 -9.28 -7.98 13.38
C PRO A 68 -9.53 -7.10 12.15
N SER A 69 -9.27 -5.80 12.28
CA SER A 69 -9.17 -4.90 11.12
C SER A 69 -8.03 -5.35 10.20
N ARG A 70 -8.19 -5.10 8.90
CA ARG A 70 -7.23 -5.53 7.88
C ARG A 70 -6.97 -4.45 6.85
N ILE A 71 -5.85 -4.60 6.16
CA ILE A 71 -5.42 -3.77 5.04
C ILE A 71 -4.95 -4.67 3.90
N GLY A 72 -5.17 -4.23 2.66
CA GLY A 72 -4.54 -4.79 1.46
C GLY A 72 -3.81 -3.71 0.69
N LEU A 73 -2.72 -4.08 0.03
CA LEU A 73 -1.93 -3.16 -0.79
C LEU A 73 -1.70 -3.76 -2.17
N SER A 74 -1.99 -2.99 -3.22
CA SER A 74 -1.47 -3.20 -4.56
C SER A 74 -0.18 -2.40 -4.72
N GLY A 75 0.94 -3.09 -4.93
CA GLY A 75 2.19 -2.49 -5.35
C GLY A 75 2.08 -1.77 -6.70
N GLY A 76 3.12 -1.00 -7.04
CA GLY A 76 3.29 -0.48 -8.39
C GLY A 76 3.52 -1.62 -9.38
N THR A 77 3.00 -1.50 -10.60
CA THR A 77 3.20 -2.50 -11.65
C THR A 77 4.62 -2.41 -12.22
N GLU A 78 5.17 -3.53 -12.68
CA GLU A 78 6.52 -3.55 -13.27
C GLU A 78 6.56 -2.77 -14.59
N ASP A 79 7.77 -2.52 -15.10
CA ASP A 79 7.92 -1.84 -16.38
C ASP A 79 7.39 -2.72 -17.52
N GLY A 80 6.62 -2.13 -18.43
CA GLY A 80 5.89 -2.86 -19.47
C GLY A 80 4.59 -3.56 -19.03
N GLU A 81 4.27 -3.61 -17.74
CA GLU A 81 2.98 -4.12 -17.26
C GLU A 81 1.86 -3.06 -17.31
N PRO A 82 0.61 -3.45 -17.59
CA PRO A 82 -0.51 -2.53 -17.55
C PRO A 82 -0.70 -2.01 -16.13
N LEU A 83 -0.90 -0.69 -15.99
CA LEU A 83 -1.20 -0.08 -14.70
C LEU A 83 -2.45 -0.71 -14.08
N LEU A 84 -2.49 -0.73 -12.75
CA LEU A 84 -3.68 -1.04 -11.96
C LEU A 84 -4.87 -0.24 -12.50
N SER A 85 -6.04 -0.88 -12.64
CA SER A 85 -7.27 -0.16 -13.00
C SER A 85 -7.75 0.72 -11.85
N THR A 86 -8.55 1.75 -12.16
CA THR A 86 -9.17 2.59 -11.12
C THR A 86 -10.05 1.76 -10.21
N CYS A 87 -10.01 2.03 -8.90
CA CYS A 87 -10.76 1.32 -7.86
C CYS A 87 -10.43 -0.19 -7.72
N MET A 88 -9.37 -0.68 -8.38
CA MET A 88 -8.98 -2.08 -8.29
C MET A 88 -7.87 -2.25 -7.25
N THR A 89 -8.16 -2.97 -6.18
CA THR A 89 -7.18 -3.30 -5.12
C THR A 89 -7.45 -4.73 -4.63
N PRO A 90 -6.48 -5.46 -4.07
CA PRO A 90 -6.74 -6.75 -3.44
C PRO A 90 -7.69 -6.58 -2.25
N ALA A 91 -8.28 -7.71 -1.84
CA ALA A 91 -8.99 -7.77 -0.56
C ALA A 91 -8.03 -7.46 0.59
N ALA A 92 -8.55 -6.81 1.63
CA ALA A 92 -7.78 -6.53 2.83
C ALA A 92 -7.46 -7.85 3.57
N ASP A 93 -6.19 -8.23 3.61
CA ASP A 93 -5.75 -9.55 4.05
C ASP A 93 -4.67 -9.53 5.13
N ALA A 94 -3.93 -8.42 5.26
CA ALA A 94 -2.97 -8.22 6.33
C ALA A 94 -3.67 -7.66 7.58
N GLU A 95 -3.47 -8.33 8.72
CA GLU A 95 -3.99 -7.87 10.01
C GLU A 95 -3.32 -6.55 10.43
N VAL A 96 -4.14 -5.61 10.90
CA VAL A 96 -3.65 -4.38 11.53
C VAL A 96 -3.16 -4.72 12.93
N ILE A 97 -1.89 -4.46 13.19
CA ILE A 97 -1.24 -4.62 14.49
C ILE A 97 -1.06 -3.26 15.18
N LYS A 98 -0.62 -3.28 16.44
CA LYS A 98 -0.27 -2.04 17.15
C LYS A 98 0.87 -1.33 16.42
N GLY A 99 0.60 -0.14 15.91
CA GLY A 99 1.58 0.69 15.20
C GLY A 99 1.54 0.58 13.68
N GLY A 100 0.69 -0.28 13.10
CA GLY A 100 0.57 -0.40 11.65
C GLY A 100 0.15 -1.79 11.20
N TYR A 101 0.87 -2.34 10.24
CA TYR A 101 0.63 -3.65 9.63
C TYR A 101 1.94 -4.14 9.02
N ASP A 102 2.11 -5.46 8.91
CA ASP A 102 3.24 -6.07 8.22
C ASP A 102 2.77 -6.61 6.87
N LEU A 103 3.44 -6.19 5.79
CA LEU A 103 3.24 -6.76 4.46
C LEU A 103 4.48 -7.56 4.08
N THR A 104 4.26 -8.85 3.81
CA THR A 104 5.25 -9.69 3.16
C THR A 104 4.86 -9.82 1.70
N ASP A 105 5.78 -9.47 0.81
CA ASP A 105 5.56 -9.68 -0.62
C ASP A 105 5.31 -11.17 -0.89
N ARG A 106 4.31 -11.47 -1.71
CA ARG A 106 3.98 -12.84 -2.12
C ARG A 106 4.79 -13.28 -3.33
N ALA A 107 5.48 -12.36 -3.99
CA ALA A 107 6.46 -12.63 -5.03
C ALA A 107 7.85 -12.20 -4.54
N PRO A 108 8.93 -12.93 -4.87
CA PRO A 108 10.27 -12.41 -4.68
C PRO A 108 10.45 -11.19 -5.58
N ALA A 109 10.88 -10.06 -5.00
CA ALA A 109 11.42 -8.94 -5.77
C ALA A 109 12.56 -9.47 -6.66
N ARG A 110 12.39 -9.38 -7.98
CA ARG A 110 13.41 -9.81 -8.95
C ARG A 110 14.41 -8.70 -9.22
#